data_AF-A0A4Z2HFC4-F1
#
_entry.id   AF-A0A4Z2HFC4-F1
#
_cell.length_a   1.000
_cell.length_b   1.000
_cell.length_c   1.000
_cell.angle_alpha   90.00
_cell.angle_beta   90.00
_cell.angle_gamma   90.00
#
_symmetry.space_group_name_H-M   'P 1'
#
loop_
_entity.id
_entity.type
_entity.pdbx_description
1 polymer ?
#
loop_
_entity_poly.entity_id
_entity_poly.type
_entity_poly.pdbx_seq_one_letter_code
_entity_poly.pdbx_strand_id
1 'polypeptide(L)'
;MEVCSAIRKGFIACHHAMWKKLPEWPKTLTGLPSTSGTTASVVFIRGNRMYVAHVGDSAVVLGVQDDPSDPFIRSVEVTQDHKPELPRERERIEGLGGSVIKKAGVNRVVWKRPRLSHNGPVRRSTVIDQIPFLAVARALGDLWSYDFYSGEFVVSPEPDTSVVTLDPRKHRYIILGSDGLWNMVPPQEAISMCQNNDEAMRSVEEDSPSAMCELLPALERRDGLSGSSSLYHRDLSDLLTLCPNGGAELPSQSSPAGRTPGSKRTIDGSPSDQAGNKARCRTADRLPLVQHNTEKKQKESSNVSPILQQHNKTTVCVC
;
A
#
# COMPACT_ATOMS: atom_id res chain seq x y z
N MET A 1 20.06 -0.34 -18.94
CA MET A 1 18.90 -0.83 -19.69
C MET A 1 18.47 -2.23 -19.25
N GLU A 2 19.37 -3.22 -19.18
CA GLU A 2 19.02 -4.61 -18.80
C GLU A 2 18.25 -4.74 -17.48
N VAL A 3 18.71 -4.10 -16.38
CA VAL A 3 18.07 -4.20 -15.06
C VAL A 3 16.61 -3.69 -15.10
N CYS A 4 16.35 -2.53 -15.70
CA CYS A 4 14.98 -1.99 -15.84
C CYS A 4 14.10 -2.94 -16.68
N SER A 5 14.63 -3.51 -17.76
CA SER A 5 13.92 -4.51 -18.57
C SER A 5 13.61 -5.78 -17.78
N ALA A 6 14.55 -6.25 -16.93
CA ALA A 6 14.34 -7.39 -16.05
C ALA A 6 13.28 -7.12 -14.98
N ILE A 7 13.28 -5.92 -14.37
CA ILE A 7 12.26 -5.50 -13.40
C ILE A 7 10.88 -5.44 -14.07
N ARG A 8 10.76 -4.80 -15.25
CA ARG A 8 9.51 -4.78 -16.04
C ARG A 8 9.01 -6.19 -16.33
N LYS A 9 9.89 -7.09 -16.80
CA LYS A 9 9.55 -8.51 -17.01
C LYS A 9 9.08 -9.20 -15.72
N GLY A 10 9.69 -8.88 -14.57
CA GLY A 10 9.29 -9.39 -13.26
C GLY A 10 7.87 -8.99 -12.87
N PHE A 11 7.49 -7.72 -13.03
CA PHE A 11 6.12 -7.23 -12.76
C PHE A 11 5.09 -7.95 -13.65
N ILE A 12 5.32 -8.01 -14.96
CA ILE A 12 4.44 -8.69 -15.92
C ILE A 12 4.32 -10.19 -15.60
N ALA A 13 5.44 -10.86 -15.30
CA ALA A 13 5.45 -12.27 -14.92
C ALA A 13 4.70 -12.53 -13.60
N CYS A 14 4.87 -11.66 -12.61
CA CYS A 14 4.15 -11.72 -11.33
C CYS A 14 2.63 -11.59 -11.55
N HIS A 15 2.19 -10.58 -12.32
CA HIS A 15 0.79 -10.38 -12.63
C HIS A 15 0.17 -11.60 -13.37
N HIS A 16 0.86 -12.17 -14.36
CA HIS A 16 0.38 -13.39 -15.02
C HIS A 16 0.42 -14.63 -14.10
N ALA A 17 1.30 -14.69 -13.10
CA ALA A 17 1.28 -15.73 -12.08
C ALA A 17 0.05 -15.59 -11.16
N MET A 18 -0.31 -14.36 -10.77
CA MET A 18 -1.56 -14.07 -10.05
C MET A 18 -2.79 -14.47 -10.89
N TRP A 19 -2.81 -14.12 -12.18
CA TRP A 19 -3.89 -14.53 -13.10
C TRP A 19 -4.09 -16.04 -13.16
N LYS A 20 -2.99 -16.82 -13.30
CA LYS A 20 -3.04 -18.29 -13.31
C LYS A 20 -3.60 -18.87 -12.00
N LYS A 21 -3.45 -18.15 -10.89
CA LYS A 21 -3.94 -18.53 -9.55
C LYS A 21 -5.33 -18.01 -9.21
N LEU A 22 -5.91 -17.10 -9.99
CA LEU A 22 -7.25 -16.56 -9.77
C LEU A 22 -8.36 -17.62 -9.56
N PRO A 23 -8.38 -18.80 -10.22
CA PRO A 23 -9.38 -19.83 -9.95
C PRO A 23 -9.29 -20.46 -8.56
N GLU A 24 -8.12 -20.40 -7.91
CA GLU A 24 -7.87 -20.91 -6.56
C GLU A 24 -8.22 -19.88 -5.47
N TRP A 25 -8.43 -18.61 -5.84
CA TRP A 25 -8.69 -17.53 -4.89
C TRP A 25 -10.14 -17.57 -4.34
N PRO A 26 -10.35 -17.16 -3.07
CA PRO A 26 -11.69 -17.02 -2.52
C PRO A 26 -12.56 -16.10 -3.38
N LYS A 27 -13.75 -16.59 -3.72
CA LYS A 27 -14.78 -15.82 -4.43
C LYS A 27 -15.46 -14.85 -3.47
N THR A 28 -16.04 -13.78 -4.00
CA THR A 28 -16.90 -12.87 -3.24
C THR A 28 -18.14 -13.61 -2.72
N LEU A 29 -18.85 -13.00 -1.75
CA LEU A 29 -20.17 -13.49 -1.29
C LEU A 29 -21.20 -13.66 -2.43
N THR A 30 -21.01 -12.98 -3.56
CA THR A 30 -21.83 -13.07 -4.77
C THR A 30 -21.29 -14.07 -5.81
N GLY A 31 -20.26 -14.86 -5.47
CA GLY A 31 -19.68 -15.88 -6.34
C GLY A 31 -18.78 -15.34 -7.47
N LEU A 32 -18.45 -14.04 -7.46
CA LEU A 32 -17.56 -13.42 -8.45
C LEU A 32 -16.09 -13.70 -8.09
N PRO A 33 -15.17 -13.69 -9.08
CA PRO A 33 -13.73 -13.66 -8.81
C PRO A 33 -13.35 -12.46 -7.95
N SER A 34 -12.21 -12.57 -7.25
CA SER A 34 -11.68 -11.44 -6.50
C SER A 34 -11.41 -10.23 -7.41
N THR A 35 -11.73 -9.05 -6.90
CA THR A 35 -11.43 -7.77 -7.54
C THR A 35 -10.24 -7.06 -6.88
N SER A 36 -9.45 -7.77 -6.07
CA SER A 36 -8.28 -7.20 -5.39
C SER A 36 -7.14 -6.88 -6.35
N GLY A 37 -6.48 -5.76 -6.09
CA GLY A 37 -5.19 -5.40 -6.66
C GLY A 37 -4.34 -4.68 -5.62
N THR A 38 -3.13 -4.30 -6.02
CA THR A 38 -2.17 -3.56 -5.21
C THR A 38 -1.38 -2.59 -6.07
N THR A 39 -1.09 -1.42 -5.51
CA THR A 39 0.02 -0.58 -5.97
C THR A 39 1.35 -1.29 -5.67
N ALA A 40 2.43 -0.83 -6.28
CA ALA A 40 3.78 -1.23 -5.87
C ALA A 40 4.79 -0.16 -6.28
N SER A 41 5.50 0.40 -5.30
CA SER A 41 6.65 1.28 -5.48
C SER A 41 7.89 0.59 -4.93
N VAL A 42 8.73 0.10 -5.84
CA VAL A 42 9.89 -0.73 -5.55
C VAL A 42 11.17 0.06 -5.81
N VAL A 43 12.04 0.11 -4.82
CA VAL A 43 13.38 0.69 -4.91
C VAL A 43 14.42 -0.41 -4.71
N PHE A 44 15.32 -0.55 -5.68
CA PHE A 44 16.44 -1.49 -5.66
C PHE A 44 17.74 -0.69 -5.69
N ILE A 45 18.59 -0.83 -4.68
CA ILE A 45 19.89 -0.12 -4.59
C ILE A 45 21.02 -1.13 -4.73
N ARG A 46 21.93 -0.87 -5.68
CA ARG A 46 23.16 -1.64 -5.87
C ARG A 46 24.33 -0.71 -6.20
N GLY A 47 25.31 -0.65 -5.31
CA GLY A 47 26.37 0.37 -5.38
C GLY A 47 25.76 1.77 -5.29
N ASN A 48 26.19 2.68 -6.17
CA ASN A 48 25.67 4.05 -6.25
C ASN A 48 24.45 4.20 -7.19
N ARG A 49 23.75 3.11 -7.54
CA ARG A 49 22.58 3.18 -8.44
C ARG A 49 21.31 2.74 -7.72
N MET A 50 20.34 3.66 -7.69
CA MET A 50 18.96 3.42 -7.30
C MET A 50 18.13 3.16 -8.54
N TYR A 51 17.52 1.98 -8.62
CA TYR A 51 16.57 1.61 -9.67
C TYR A 51 15.17 1.67 -9.06
N VAL A 52 14.24 2.31 -9.74
CA VAL A 52 12.84 2.44 -9.28
C VAL A 52 11.92 1.76 -10.28
N ALA A 53 10.89 1.09 -9.78
CA ALA A 53 9.76 0.56 -10.54
C ALA A 53 8.47 0.90 -9.82
N HIS A 54 7.49 1.44 -10.55
CA HIS A 54 6.28 1.99 -9.95
C HIS A 54 5.02 1.63 -10.73
N VAL A 55 3.99 1.13 -10.04
CA VAL A 55 2.59 1.08 -10.50
C VAL A 55 1.66 1.60 -9.39
N GLY A 56 0.61 2.32 -9.78
CA GLY A 56 -0.37 2.89 -8.86
C GLY A 56 -0.07 4.33 -8.46
N ASP A 57 -0.33 4.69 -7.20
CA ASP A 57 -0.20 6.04 -6.63
C ASP A 57 0.43 6.05 -5.22
N SER A 58 1.28 5.05 -4.97
CA SER A 58 2.27 5.11 -3.88
C SER A 58 3.55 5.77 -4.43
N ALA A 59 4.14 6.74 -3.76
CA ALA A 59 5.26 7.52 -4.31
C ALA A 59 6.62 7.22 -3.65
N VAL A 60 7.68 7.48 -4.43
CA VAL A 60 9.08 7.52 -3.98
C VAL A 60 9.58 8.96 -4.08
N VAL A 61 9.99 9.53 -2.95
CA VAL A 61 10.52 10.90 -2.84
C VAL A 61 11.97 10.86 -2.37
N LEU A 62 12.80 11.69 -2.98
CA LEU A 62 14.24 11.78 -2.74
C LEU A 62 14.56 13.15 -2.13
N GLY A 63 15.22 13.16 -0.97
CA GLY A 63 15.73 14.38 -0.33
C GLY A 63 17.11 14.74 -0.86
N VAL A 64 17.24 15.90 -1.49
CA VAL A 64 18.48 16.37 -2.12
C VAL A 64 18.96 17.67 -1.48
N GLN A 65 20.15 17.61 -0.88
CA GLN A 65 20.93 18.76 -0.44
C GLN A 65 21.89 19.13 -1.59
N ASP A 66 21.65 20.25 -2.28
CA ASP A 66 22.46 20.59 -3.46
C ASP A 66 23.87 21.08 -3.10
N ASP A 67 23.99 21.79 -1.98
CA ASP A 67 25.24 22.29 -1.39
C ASP A 67 25.29 21.91 0.10
N PRO A 68 26.37 21.27 0.61
CA PRO A 68 26.49 20.93 2.03
C PRO A 68 26.46 22.12 3.01
N SER A 69 26.70 23.34 2.53
CA SER A 69 26.61 24.58 3.32
C SER A 69 25.19 25.15 3.39
N ASP A 70 24.29 24.73 2.50
CA ASP A 70 22.86 25.04 2.57
C ASP A 70 22.17 23.99 3.45
N PRO A 71 21.55 24.34 4.59
CA PRO A 71 20.78 23.40 5.39
C PRO A 71 19.48 22.96 4.70
N PHE A 72 19.06 23.61 3.61
CA PHE A 72 17.83 23.24 2.90
C PHE A 72 18.01 21.95 2.08
N ILE A 73 17.14 20.98 2.35
CA ILE A 73 17.05 19.72 1.60
C ILE A 73 15.76 19.76 0.79
N ARG A 74 15.87 19.88 -0.54
CA ARG A 74 14.69 19.88 -1.42
C ARG A 74 14.15 18.48 -1.64
N SER A 75 12.83 18.34 -1.70
CA SER A 75 12.17 17.12 -2.16
C SER A 75 12.22 16.98 -3.68
N VAL A 76 12.38 15.75 -4.17
CA VAL A 76 12.26 15.37 -5.58
C VAL A 76 11.38 14.13 -5.68
N GLU A 77 10.22 14.26 -6.31
CA GLU A 77 9.37 13.11 -6.66
C GLU A 77 10.06 12.31 -7.78
N VAL A 78 10.38 11.04 -7.49
CA VAL A 78 11.06 10.12 -8.44
C VAL A 78 10.05 9.31 -9.26
N THR A 79 8.80 9.24 -8.79
CA THR A 79 7.65 8.57 -9.38
C THR A 79 6.55 9.58 -9.68
N GLN A 80 5.76 9.32 -10.72
CA GLN A 80 4.51 10.05 -10.99
C GLN A 80 3.33 9.09 -10.80
N ASP A 81 2.33 9.52 -10.02
CA ASP A 81 1.11 8.75 -9.80
C ASP A 81 0.41 8.38 -11.11
N HIS A 82 0.02 7.12 -11.23
CA HIS A 82 -0.77 6.61 -12.35
C HIS A 82 -2.27 6.92 -12.18
N LYS A 83 -2.67 8.20 -12.20
CA LYS A 83 -4.08 8.59 -12.10
C LYS A 83 -4.83 8.44 -13.44
N PRO A 84 -6.08 7.92 -13.48
CA PRO A 84 -6.84 7.66 -14.71
C PRO A 84 -7.09 8.86 -15.64
N GLU A 85 -7.04 10.09 -15.11
CA GLU A 85 -7.22 11.33 -15.87
C GLU A 85 -5.97 11.83 -16.60
N LEU A 86 -4.78 11.28 -16.30
CA LEU A 86 -3.56 11.68 -17.00
C LEU A 86 -3.66 11.32 -18.49
N PRO A 87 -3.29 12.22 -19.43
CA PRO A 87 -3.51 11.99 -20.86
C PRO A 87 -3.02 10.63 -21.38
N ARG A 88 -1.79 10.24 -21.03
CA ARG A 88 -1.16 8.95 -21.38
C ARG A 88 -1.96 7.74 -20.86
N GLU A 89 -2.45 7.81 -19.63
CA GLU A 89 -3.20 6.71 -19.03
C GLU A 89 -4.64 6.65 -19.56
N ARG A 90 -5.30 7.80 -19.74
CA ARG A 90 -6.64 7.86 -20.31
C ARG A 90 -6.66 7.34 -21.75
N GLU A 91 -5.72 7.79 -22.59
CA GLU A 91 -5.55 7.31 -23.96
C GLU A 91 -5.34 5.79 -24.00
N ARG A 92 -4.47 5.26 -23.14
CA ARG A 92 -4.25 3.80 -23.00
C ARG A 92 -5.52 3.06 -22.56
N ILE A 93 -6.22 3.56 -21.54
CA ILE A 93 -7.46 2.95 -21.02
C ILE A 93 -8.55 2.93 -22.09
N GLU A 94 -8.77 4.03 -22.78
CA GLU A 94 -9.82 4.17 -23.81
C GLU A 94 -9.46 3.39 -25.08
N GLY A 95 -8.19 3.38 -25.48
CA GLY A 95 -7.67 2.60 -26.61
C GLY A 95 -7.79 1.09 -26.44
N LEU A 96 -7.74 0.59 -25.20
CA LEU A 96 -8.00 -0.82 -24.85
C LEU A 96 -9.49 -1.13 -24.63
N GLY A 97 -10.39 -0.24 -25.05
CA GLY A 97 -11.85 -0.44 -24.90
C GLY A 97 -12.35 -0.25 -23.46
N GLY A 98 -11.53 0.30 -22.55
CA GLY A 98 -11.92 0.71 -21.20
C GLY A 98 -12.79 1.98 -21.20
N SER A 99 -12.90 2.62 -20.04
CA SER A 99 -13.44 3.99 -19.91
C SER A 99 -13.07 4.59 -18.55
N VAL A 100 -12.97 5.92 -18.50
CA VAL A 100 -12.74 6.69 -17.27
C VAL A 100 -13.98 7.54 -16.98
N ILE A 101 -14.51 7.46 -15.76
CA ILE A 101 -15.68 8.24 -15.32
C ILE A 101 -15.37 8.96 -14.02
N LYS A 102 -15.69 10.26 -13.95
CA LYS A 102 -15.60 11.06 -12.73
C LYS A 102 -16.80 10.78 -11.82
N LYS A 103 -16.55 10.29 -10.60
CA LYS A 103 -17.57 10.00 -9.58
C LYS A 103 -17.15 10.62 -8.24
N ALA A 104 -18.01 11.48 -7.69
CA ALA A 104 -17.74 12.21 -6.44
C ALA A 104 -16.37 12.93 -6.44
N GLY A 105 -16.08 13.67 -7.51
CA GLY A 105 -14.82 14.41 -7.68
C GLY A 105 -13.63 13.59 -8.20
N VAL A 106 -13.61 12.27 -8.00
CA VAL A 106 -12.48 11.38 -8.35
C VAL A 106 -12.72 10.71 -9.71
N ASN A 107 -11.71 10.72 -10.59
CA ASN A 107 -11.75 9.96 -11.84
C ASN A 107 -11.46 8.48 -11.57
N ARG A 108 -12.23 7.58 -12.19
CA ARG A 108 -12.14 6.14 -11.94
C ARG A 108 -12.20 5.33 -13.21
N VAL A 109 -11.37 4.29 -13.29
CA VAL A 109 -11.47 3.24 -14.29
C VAL A 109 -12.79 2.49 -14.06
N VAL A 110 -13.53 2.27 -15.15
CA VAL A 110 -14.84 1.64 -15.11
C VAL A 110 -14.72 0.12 -15.18
N TRP A 111 -15.23 -0.56 -14.16
CA TRP A 111 -15.50 -1.99 -14.25
C TRP A 111 -16.76 -2.23 -15.08
N LYS A 112 -16.55 -2.81 -16.28
CA LYS A 112 -17.60 -3.29 -17.17
C LYS A 112 -17.89 -4.75 -16.83
N ARG A 113 -19.11 -5.07 -16.38
CA ARG A 113 -19.52 -6.46 -16.09
C ARG A 113 -20.97 -6.72 -16.48
N PRO A 114 -21.35 -7.96 -16.82
CA PRO A 114 -22.76 -8.32 -16.94
C PRO A 114 -23.54 -8.00 -15.66
N ARG A 115 -24.82 -7.65 -15.81
CA ARG A 115 -25.74 -7.50 -14.67
C ARG A 115 -25.74 -8.72 -13.77
N LEU A 116 -25.93 -8.52 -12.47
CA LEU A 116 -26.00 -9.61 -11.48
C LEU A 116 -27.15 -10.60 -11.74
N SER A 117 -28.16 -10.22 -12.53
CA SER A 117 -29.24 -11.10 -12.99
C SER A 117 -28.93 -11.86 -14.30
N HIS A 118 -27.78 -11.65 -14.92
CA HIS A 118 -27.37 -12.34 -16.13
C HIS A 118 -26.86 -13.75 -15.81
N ASN A 119 -27.48 -14.75 -16.44
CA ASN A 119 -27.05 -16.13 -16.40
C ASN A 119 -26.60 -16.59 -17.80
N GLY A 120 -25.50 -17.34 -17.87
CA GLY A 120 -24.97 -17.91 -19.11
C GLY A 120 -23.86 -17.08 -19.77
N PRO A 121 -23.52 -17.39 -21.04
CA PRO A 121 -22.41 -16.73 -21.74
C PRO A 121 -22.72 -15.29 -22.12
N VAL A 122 -21.72 -14.41 -21.99
CA VAL A 122 -21.78 -13.00 -22.42
C VAL A 122 -21.89 -12.93 -23.95
N ARG A 123 -22.86 -12.17 -24.45
CA ARG A 123 -23.12 -11.92 -25.87
C ARG A 123 -23.17 -10.41 -26.13
N ARG A 124 -23.15 -9.99 -27.40
CA ARG A 124 -23.31 -8.56 -27.78
C ARG A 124 -24.60 -7.92 -27.27
N SER A 125 -25.64 -8.71 -27.00
CA SER A 125 -26.93 -8.28 -26.43
C SER A 125 -26.99 -8.36 -24.90
N THR A 126 -25.94 -8.83 -24.21
CA THR A 126 -25.89 -8.86 -22.75
C THR A 126 -25.84 -7.43 -22.22
N VAL A 127 -26.73 -7.10 -21.28
CA VAL A 127 -26.71 -5.80 -20.60
C VAL A 127 -25.52 -5.75 -19.65
N ILE A 128 -24.61 -4.82 -19.93
CA ILE A 128 -23.39 -4.57 -19.15
C ILE A 128 -23.62 -3.37 -18.23
N ASP A 129 -23.37 -3.56 -16.93
CA ASP A 129 -23.26 -2.46 -15.98
C ASP A 129 -21.88 -1.80 -16.09
N GLN A 130 -21.85 -0.47 -16.01
CA GLN A 130 -20.64 0.34 -15.98
C GLN A 130 -20.47 0.93 -14.58
N ILE A 131 -19.49 0.44 -13.83
CA ILE A 131 -19.28 0.79 -12.42
C ILE A 131 -17.96 1.58 -12.31
N PRO A 132 -17.98 2.88 -12.00
CA PRO A 132 -16.76 3.63 -11.71
C PRO A 132 -16.12 3.06 -10.43
N PHE A 133 -14.98 2.39 -10.58
CA PHE A 133 -14.43 1.45 -9.60
C PHE A 133 -13.09 1.93 -9.05
N LEU A 134 -12.00 1.72 -9.79
CA LEU A 134 -10.63 1.92 -9.34
C LEU A 134 -10.13 3.35 -9.60
N ALA A 135 -9.45 3.97 -8.63
CA ALA A 135 -8.94 5.34 -8.73
C ALA A 135 -7.48 5.44 -9.24
N VAL A 136 -6.87 4.29 -9.59
CA VAL A 136 -5.56 4.20 -10.25
C VAL A 136 -5.70 3.55 -11.63
N ALA A 137 -4.79 3.89 -12.54
CA ALA A 137 -4.72 3.37 -13.90
C ALA A 137 -3.83 2.13 -14.04
N ARG A 138 -2.91 1.91 -13.08
CA ARG A 138 -1.96 0.80 -13.08
C ARG A 138 -1.89 0.14 -11.70
N ALA A 139 -1.77 -1.19 -11.68
CA ALA A 139 -1.72 -2.01 -10.48
C ALA A 139 -1.26 -3.45 -10.80
N LEU A 140 -0.79 -4.18 -9.79
CA LEU A 140 -0.72 -5.65 -9.84
C LEU A 140 -2.05 -6.24 -9.32
N GLY A 141 -2.50 -7.37 -9.85
CA GLY A 141 -3.86 -7.85 -9.59
C GLY A 141 -4.88 -7.11 -10.46
N ASP A 142 -6.01 -6.66 -9.90
CA ASP A 142 -7.09 -5.99 -10.64
C ASP A 142 -7.53 -6.76 -11.90
N LEU A 143 -7.51 -8.08 -11.80
CA LEU A 143 -7.67 -9.04 -12.90
C LEU A 143 -9.08 -8.99 -13.53
N TRP A 144 -10.02 -8.31 -12.89
CA TRP A 144 -11.34 -7.96 -13.45
C TRP A 144 -11.24 -7.02 -14.67
N SER A 145 -10.10 -6.34 -14.86
CA SER A 145 -9.89 -5.30 -15.87
C SER A 145 -9.42 -5.82 -17.24
N TYR A 146 -9.28 -7.14 -17.39
CA TYR A 146 -8.93 -7.76 -18.67
C TYR A 146 -10.07 -7.64 -19.68
N ASP A 147 -9.76 -7.11 -20.86
CA ASP A 147 -10.69 -7.01 -21.98
C ASP A 147 -10.39 -8.09 -23.03
N PHE A 148 -11.42 -8.87 -23.36
CA PHE A 148 -11.31 -10.01 -24.27
C PHE A 148 -11.15 -9.62 -25.75
N TYR A 149 -11.40 -8.37 -26.12
CA TYR A 149 -11.30 -7.91 -27.53
C TYR A 149 -9.91 -7.40 -27.87
N SER A 150 -9.30 -6.64 -26.96
CA SER A 150 -7.89 -6.21 -27.01
C SER A 150 -6.93 -7.34 -26.61
N GLY A 151 -7.37 -8.26 -25.76
CA GLY A 151 -6.51 -9.32 -25.19
C GLY A 151 -5.60 -8.83 -24.06
N GLU A 152 -5.89 -7.65 -23.51
CA GLU A 152 -5.01 -6.88 -22.63
C GLU A 152 -5.74 -6.39 -21.37
N PHE A 153 -4.96 -5.88 -20.41
CA PHE A 153 -5.48 -5.33 -19.16
C PHE A 153 -5.69 -3.82 -19.25
N VAL A 154 -6.92 -3.37 -18.99
CA VAL A 154 -7.24 -1.94 -18.90
C VAL A 154 -6.51 -1.28 -17.71
N VAL A 155 -6.38 -1.99 -16.58
CA VAL A 155 -5.50 -1.58 -15.47
C VAL A 155 -4.13 -2.24 -15.70
N SER A 156 -3.13 -1.47 -16.13
CA SER A 156 -1.86 -2.06 -16.59
C SER A 156 -0.96 -2.48 -15.43
N PRO A 157 -0.36 -3.69 -15.46
CA PRO A 157 0.70 -4.09 -14.53
C PRO A 157 2.10 -3.61 -14.92
N GLU A 158 2.23 -2.87 -16.02
CA GLU A 158 3.52 -2.39 -16.50
C GLU A 158 4.05 -1.25 -15.62
N PRO A 159 5.21 -1.43 -14.94
CA PRO A 159 5.80 -0.37 -14.16
C PRO A 159 6.46 0.67 -15.07
N ASP A 160 6.28 1.94 -14.73
CA ASP A 160 7.25 2.95 -15.16
C ASP A 160 8.55 2.72 -14.36
N THR A 161 9.70 2.75 -15.05
CA THR A 161 11.01 2.44 -14.45
C THR A 161 12.02 3.56 -14.66
N SER A 162 12.75 3.93 -13.63
CA SER A 162 13.80 4.96 -13.69
C SER A 162 15.09 4.49 -13.00
N VAL A 163 16.20 5.21 -13.24
CA VAL A 163 17.49 4.97 -12.59
C VAL A 163 18.08 6.31 -12.14
N VAL A 164 18.36 6.43 -10.86
CA VAL A 164 19.04 7.59 -10.26
C VAL A 164 20.45 7.17 -9.83
N THR A 165 21.43 8.01 -10.10
CA THR A 165 22.80 7.81 -9.58
C THR A 165 22.91 8.56 -8.25
N LEU A 166 23.05 7.82 -7.17
CA LEU A 166 23.17 8.35 -5.82
C LEU A 166 24.58 8.91 -5.58
N ASP A 167 24.67 10.23 -5.41
CA ASP A 167 25.78 10.89 -4.72
C ASP A 167 25.47 11.00 -3.21
N PRO A 168 26.21 10.30 -2.31
CA PRO A 168 25.95 10.35 -0.87
C PRO A 168 26.17 11.72 -0.22
N ARG A 169 26.85 12.64 -0.92
CA ARG A 169 27.05 14.03 -0.45
C ARG A 169 25.84 14.91 -0.69
N LYS A 170 24.92 14.49 -1.56
CA LYS A 170 23.72 15.24 -1.95
C LYS A 170 22.43 14.55 -1.54
N HIS A 171 22.32 13.24 -1.75
CA HIS A 171 21.10 12.49 -1.48
C HIS A 171 21.08 12.07 -0.01
N ARG A 172 20.16 12.64 0.77
CA ARG A 172 20.06 12.44 2.22
C ARG A 172 18.97 11.46 2.61
N TYR A 173 17.82 11.50 1.92
CA TYR A 173 16.65 10.70 2.23
C TYR A 173 16.08 10.02 1.00
N ILE A 174 15.56 8.81 1.16
CA ILE A 174 14.69 8.11 0.20
C ILE A 174 13.45 7.71 0.99
N ILE A 175 12.33 8.37 0.74
CA ILE A 175 11.05 8.10 1.39
C ILE A 175 10.18 7.32 0.41
N LEU A 176 9.68 6.18 0.85
CA LEU A 176 8.61 5.44 0.16
C LEU A 176 7.35 5.55 1.01
N GLY A 177 6.21 5.75 0.38
CA GLY A 177 4.92 5.80 1.09
C GLY A 177 3.74 5.53 0.16
N SER A 178 2.63 5.08 0.73
CA SER A 178 1.35 4.97 0.03
C SER A 178 0.64 6.32 -0.04
N ASP A 179 -0.44 6.38 -0.81
CA ASP A 179 -1.33 7.55 -0.87
C ASP A 179 -1.84 7.98 0.52
N GLY A 180 -1.96 7.04 1.48
CA GLY A 180 -2.28 7.33 2.87
C GLY A 180 -1.32 8.31 3.58
N LEU A 181 -0.04 8.36 3.15
CA LEU A 181 0.90 9.41 3.56
C LEU A 181 0.78 10.64 2.65
N TRP A 182 0.90 10.45 1.34
CA TRP A 182 1.06 11.56 0.38
C TRP A 182 -0.19 12.41 0.17
N ASN A 183 -1.38 11.90 0.46
CA ASN A 183 -2.62 12.68 0.51
C ASN A 183 -2.67 13.64 1.71
N MET A 184 -1.80 13.47 2.72
CA MET A 184 -1.81 14.22 3.98
C MET A 184 -0.55 15.07 4.18
N VAL A 185 0.61 14.58 3.74
CA VAL A 185 1.92 15.23 3.94
C VAL A 185 2.57 15.52 2.58
N PRO A 186 2.76 16.80 2.20
CA PRO A 186 3.49 17.18 1.00
C PRO A 186 4.93 16.65 0.99
N PRO A 187 5.51 16.29 -0.19
CA PRO A 187 6.87 15.77 -0.29
C PRO A 187 7.95 16.61 0.42
N GLN A 188 7.86 17.94 0.33
CA GLN A 188 8.82 18.84 0.99
C GLN A 188 8.68 18.83 2.52
N GLU A 189 7.45 18.70 3.03
CA GLU A 189 7.19 18.64 4.46
C GLU A 189 7.68 17.33 5.07
N ALA A 190 7.50 16.20 4.35
CA ALA A 190 8.04 14.90 4.76
C ALA A 190 9.57 14.92 4.87
N ILE A 191 10.27 15.57 3.92
CA ILE A 191 11.73 15.76 3.99
C ILE A 191 12.12 16.61 5.20
N SER A 192 11.43 17.72 5.47
CA SER A 192 11.67 18.56 6.64
C SER A 192 11.40 17.82 7.96
N MET A 193 10.39 16.95 8.03
CA MET A 193 10.16 16.09 9.21
C MET A 193 11.32 15.12 9.45
N CYS A 194 11.86 14.47 8.41
CA CYS A 194 13.04 13.61 8.52
C CYS A 194 14.27 14.40 9.00
N GLN A 195 14.52 15.58 8.43
CA GLN A 195 15.63 16.45 8.82
C GLN A 195 15.53 16.90 10.29
N ASN A 196 14.37 17.41 10.72
CA ASN A 196 14.15 17.84 12.10
C ASN A 196 14.35 16.69 13.10
N ASN A 197 13.94 15.47 12.74
CA ASN A 197 14.14 14.29 13.58
C ASN A 197 15.62 13.88 13.69
N ASP A 198 16.38 13.92 12.59
CA ASP A 198 17.82 13.65 12.59
C ASP A 198 18.59 14.69 13.43
N GLU A 199 18.20 15.96 13.34
CA GLU A 199 18.80 17.06 14.12
C GLU A 199 18.49 16.90 15.62
N ALA A 200 17.25 16.56 15.98
CA ALA A 200 16.85 16.28 17.36
C ALA A 200 17.57 15.04 17.95
N MET A 201 17.80 13.99 17.15
CA MET A 201 18.58 12.84 17.62
C MET A 201 20.03 13.21 17.92
N ARG A 202 20.68 14.03 17.07
CA ARG A 202 22.06 14.50 17.33
C ARG A 202 22.16 15.37 18.58
N SER A 203 21.19 16.28 18.82
CA SER A 203 21.24 17.11 20.02
C SER A 203 21.14 16.30 21.31
N VAL A 204 20.41 15.17 21.30
CA VAL A 204 20.32 14.25 22.47
C VAL A 204 21.62 13.48 22.70
N GLU A 205 22.38 13.15 21.64
CA GLU A 205 23.70 12.53 21.76
C GLU A 205 24.76 13.55 22.28
N GLU A 206 24.70 14.80 21.83
CA GLU A 206 25.67 15.84 22.20
C GLU A 206 25.45 16.41 23.62
N ASP A 207 24.22 16.45 24.14
CA ASP A 207 23.90 16.84 25.52
C ASP A 207 24.15 15.73 26.57
N SER A 208 24.67 14.56 26.17
CA SER A 208 25.00 13.46 27.09
C SER A 208 26.50 13.08 27.29
N PRO A 209 27.49 14.00 27.37
CA PRO A 209 28.89 13.62 27.63
C PRO A 209 29.23 13.42 29.13
N SER A 210 28.34 13.81 30.05
CA SER A 210 28.71 14.12 31.45
C SER A 210 28.07 13.24 32.54
N ALA A 211 27.33 12.18 32.17
CA ALA A 211 26.68 11.27 33.14
C ALA A 211 27.28 9.85 33.20
N MET A 212 28.47 9.63 32.62
CA MET A 212 29.16 8.31 32.60
C MET A 212 30.64 8.39 33.02
N CYS A 213 30.96 9.19 34.03
CA CYS A 213 32.31 9.23 34.62
C CYS A 213 32.35 9.06 36.16
N GLU A 214 31.21 8.83 36.82
CA GLU A 214 31.15 8.36 38.21
C GLU A 214 30.45 7.00 38.26
N LEU A 215 30.80 6.16 39.26
CA LEU A 215 30.39 4.76 39.44
C LEU A 215 31.13 3.69 38.60
N LEU A 216 32.44 3.85 38.42
CA LEU A 216 33.38 2.72 38.56
C LEU A 216 34.18 2.94 39.86
N PRO A 217 33.80 2.24 40.94
CA PRO A 217 34.50 0.97 41.18
C PRO A 217 33.58 -0.19 41.59
N ALA A 218 34.16 -1.40 41.52
CA ALA A 218 33.58 -2.71 41.87
C ALA A 218 32.54 -3.28 40.88
N LEU A 219 33.02 -4.13 39.95
CA LEU A 219 32.78 -5.59 40.02
C LEU A 219 33.56 -6.33 38.92
N GLU A 220 34.90 -6.34 39.04
CA GLU A 220 35.67 -7.46 38.49
C GLU A 220 35.42 -8.70 39.34
N ARG A 221 34.59 -9.63 38.85
CA ARG A 221 34.77 -11.09 38.96
C ARG A 221 33.51 -11.84 38.50
N ARG A 222 33.72 -12.78 37.55
CA ARG A 222 32.98 -14.06 37.41
C ARG A 222 31.49 -13.97 37.02
N ASP A 223 30.94 -14.77 36.12
CA ASP A 223 31.48 -15.80 35.21
C ASP A 223 30.54 -15.89 34.00
N GLY A 224 31.07 -16.30 32.84
CA GLY A 224 30.33 -17.08 31.81
C GLY A 224 29.10 -16.50 31.09
N LEU A 225 29.10 -16.67 29.76
CA LEU A 225 27.92 -16.61 28.86
C LEU A 225 27.35 -15.21 28.56
N SER A 226 27.79 -14.65 27.41
CA SER A 226 27.04 -13.65 26.67
C SER A 226 26.77 -14.19 25.26
N GLY A 227 25.52 -14.14 24.84
CA GLY A 227 25.10 -14.47 23.48
C GLY A 227 24.23 -13.37 22.89
N SER A 228 23.93 -13.50 21.59
CA SER A 228 22.94 -12.74 20.84
C SER A 228 23.20 -11.24 20.66
N SER A 229 23.72 -10.88 19.48
CA SER A 229 23.48 -9.58 18.86
C SER A 229 22.30 -9.73 17.88
N SER A 230 21.19 -9.05 18.14
CA SER A 230 20.00 -9.08 17.28
C SER A 230 20.10 -8.04 16.17
N LEU A 231 20.68 -8.43 15.04
CA LEU A 231 20.52 -7.69 13.78
C LEU A 231 19.13 -7.97 13.20
N TYR A 232 18.29 -6.95 13.03
CA TYR A 232 17.02 -7.05 12.31
C TYR A 232 17.25 -7.14 10.80
N HIS A 233 17.76 -8.27 10.34
CA HIS A 233 17.64 -8.72 8.96
C HIS A 233 16.38 -9.58 8.88
N ARG A 234 15.24 -9.03 8.42
CA ARG A 234 14.14 -9.90 8.02
C ARG A 234 14.50 -10.51 6.67
N ASP A 235 14.96 -11.75 6.72
CA ASP A 235 15.20 -12.54 5.51
C ASP A 235 13.86 -12.83 4.81
N LEU A 236 13.90 -12.98 3.49
CA LEU A 236 12.71 -13.04 2.63
C LEU A 236 12.05 -14.43 2.61
N SER A 237 12.45 -15.32 3.52
CA SER A 237 11.91 -16.67 3.75
C SER A 237 10.65 -16.70 4.63
N ASP A 238 10.47 -15.72 5.52
CA ASP A 238 9.54 -15.84 6.65
C ASP A 238 8.10 -15.42 6.34
N LEU A 239 7.78 -15.15 5.06
CA LEU A 239 6.46 -14.72 4.62
C LEU A 239 5.61 -15.83 3.98
N LEU A 240 5.99 -17.11 4.16
CA LEU A 240 5.38 -18.26 3.49
C LEU A 240 4.86 -19.40 4.40
N THR A 241 4.71 -19.20 5.72
CA THR A 241 4.27 -20.28 6.63
C THR A 241 3.12 -19.90 7.58
N LEU A 242 1.90 -19.92 7.06
CA LEU A 242 0.63 -20.12 7.78
C LEU A 242 -0.35 -20.79 6.78
N CYS A 243 -0.86 -22.02 6.93
CA CYS A 243 -0.72 -23.09 7.93
C CYS A 243 -0.63 -24.46 7.18
N PRO A 244 -0.52 -25.64 7.83
CA PRO A 244 -1.75 -26.35 8.26
C PRO A 244 -1.61 -27.35 9.45
N ASN A 245 -2.73 -28.04 9.75
CA ASN A 245 -2.95 -29.21 10.62
C ASN A 245 -3.11 -28.92 12.14
N GLY A 246 -4.03 -29.55 12.88
CA GLY A 246 -5.09 -30.50 12.49
C GLY A 246 -5.44 -31.50 13.61
N GLY A 247 -6.73 -31.76 13.85
CA GLY A 247 -7.25 -32.68 14.89
C GLY A 247 -8.47 -32.08 15.62
N ALA A 248 -9.73 -32.32 15.26
CA ALA A 248 -10.50 -33.57 15.10
C ALA A 248 -11.07 -34.11 16.42
N GLU A 249 -12.38 -33.89 16.64
CA GLU A 249 -13.26 -34.85 17.32
C GLU A 249 -14.75 -34.62 16.94
N LEU A 250 -15.53 -35.70 16.97
CA LEU A 250 -16.95 -35.82 16.58
C LEU A 250 -17.69 -36.42 17.79
N PRO A 251 -18.95 -36.01 18.08
CA PRO A 251 -20.13 -36.75 17.57
C PRO A 251 -21.38 -35.83 17.41
N SER A 252 -22.56 -36.16 16.86
CA SER A 252 -23.14 -37.20 15.99
C SER A 252 -24.67 -36.95 15.99
N GLN A 253 -25.42 -37.31 14.92
CA GLN A 253 -26.90 -37.42 14.87
C GLN A 253 -27.69 -36.07 14.95
N SER A 254 -28.87 -35.87 14.33
CA SER A 254 -29.71 -36.69 13.43
C SER A 254 -30.57 -35.80 12.49
N SER A 255 -31.15 -36.41 11.46
CA SER A 255 -32.26 -35.91 10.61
C SER A 255 -33.55 -36.69 10.98
N PRO A 256 -34.81 -36.34 10.58
CA PRO A 256 -35.16 -35.77 9.26
C PRO A 256 -36.46 -34.90 9.07
N ALA A 257 -36.62 -34.42 7.82
CA ALA A 257 -37.86 -34.26 7.02
C ALA A 257 -38.96 -33.22 7.38
N GLY A 258 -39.54 -32.58 6.34
CA GLY A 258 -40.96 -32.16 6.37
C GLY A 258 -41.46 -30.96 5.54
N ARG A 259 -41.76 -31.17 4.24
CA ARG A 259 -42.91 -30.63 3.43
C ARG A 259 -43.31 -29.13 3.41
N THR A 260 -43.51 -28.63 2.18
CA THR A 260 -44.32 -27.47 1.71
C THR A 260 -45.86 -27.74 1.71
N PRO A 261 -46.78 -26.84 1.25
CA PRO A 261 -46.80 -25.36 1.12
C PRO A 261 -48.14 -24.67 1.56
N GLY A 262 -48.24 -23.33 1.46
CA GLY A 262 -49.49 -22.53 1.47
C GLY A 262 -49.47 -21.36 2.48
N SER A 263 -50.17 -20.23 2.33
CA SER A 263 -51.13 -19.77 1.30
C SER A 263 -51.19 -18.22 1.24
N LYS A 264 -51.92 -17.66 0.26
CA LYS A 264 -52.08 -16.21 -0.01
C LYS A 264 -52.87 -15.46 1.07
N ARG A 265 -52.54 -14.18 1.30
CA ARG A 265 -53.53 -13.09 1.14
C ARG A 265 -52.92 -11.68 0.97
N THR A 266 -53.59 -10.88 0.17
CA THR A 266 -53.41 -9.45 -0.10
C THR A 266 -54.24 -8.59 0.86
N ILE A 267 -53.92 -7.30 1.02
CA ILE A 267 -54.78 -6.13 0.69
C ILE A 267 -54.06 -4.80 1.06
N ASP A 268 -54.43 -3.75 0.33
CA ASP A 268 -53.81 -2.42 0.22
C ASP A 268 -54.02 -1.46 1.41
N GLY A 269 -53.30 -0.32 1.39
CA GLY A 269 -53.49 0.77 2.35
C GLY A 269 -52.51 1.95 2.22
N SER A 270 -52.70 2.82 1.23
CA SER A 270 -52.21 4.22 1.16
C SER A 270 -53.45 5.14 1.05
N PRO A 271 -53.42 6.48 1.26
CA PRO A 271 -52.29 7.45 1.28
C PRO A 271 -52.23 8.24 2.64
N SER A 272 -51.81 9.50 2.83
CA SER A 272 -51.36 10.63 1.97
C SER A 272 -50.56 11.72 2.72
N ASP A 273 -49.63 12.35 2.00
CA ASP A 273 -49.33 13.80 1.95
C ASP A 273 -48.76 14.67 3.10
N GLN A 274 -47.94 15.62 2.62
CA GLN A 274 -47.63 16.98 3.09
C GLN A 274 -46.62 17.27 4.22
N ALA A 275 -45.39 17.57 3.77
CA ALA A 275 -44.71 18.88 3.85
C ALA A 275 -44.64 19.68 5.17
N GLY A 276 -43.43 20.14 5.54
CA GLY A 276 -43.26 21.23 6.52
C GLY A 276 -41.81 21.52 6.95
N ASN A 277 -41.27 22.67 6.54
CA ASN A 277 -39.97 23.20 7.01
C ASN A 277 -39.92 23.47 8.53
N LYS A 278 -38.74 23.31 9.16
CA LYS A 278 -37.99 24.43 9.79
C LYS A 278 -36.67 24.01 10.44
N ALA A 279 -35.68 24.91 10.36
CA ALA A 279 -34.39 24.80 11.03
C ALA A 279 -34.42 25.35 12.47
N ARG A 280 -33.52 24.87 13.34
CA ARG A 280 -32.89 25.74 14.35
C ARG A 280 -31.56 25.19 14.89
N CYS A 281 -30.54 26.04 14.87
CA CYS A 281 -29.27 25.86 15.58
C CYS A 281 -29.41 26.24 17.06
N ARG A 282 -28.68 25.56 17.96
CA ARG A 282 -28.29 26.06 19.29
C ARG A 282 -26.89 25.58 19.69
N THR A 283 -26.12 26.51 20.22
CA THR A 283 -24.74 26.39 20.74
C THR A 283 -24.72 26.05 22.24
N ALA A 284 -23.61 25.47 22.71
CA ALA A 284 -23.14 25.54 24.11
C ALA A 284 -21.63 25.18 24.18
N ASP A 285 -20.90 25.78 25.13
CA ASP A 285 -19.42 25.82 25.18
C ASP A 285 -18.73 24.91 26.22
N ARG A 286 -17.48 24.53 25.88
CA ARG A 286 -16.27 24.27 26.69
C ARG A 286 -16.22 23.36 27.97
N LEU A 287 -15.42 22.28 27.84
CA LEU A 287 -14.13 21.91 28.53
C LEU A 287 -14.01 21.89 30.10
N PRO A 288 -12.96 21.24 30.69
CA PRO A 288 -12.37 19.88 30.48
C PRO A 288 -12.01 19.17 31.83
N LEU A 289 -11.35 17.98 31.85
CA LEU A 289 -10.20 17.65 32.75
C LEU A 289 -9.57 16.22 32.59
N VAL A 290 -8.22 16.18 32.69
CA VAL A 290 -7.32 15.13 33.27
C VAL A 290 -7.00 13.80 32.53
N GLN A 291 -5.75 13.36 32.77
CA GLN A 291 -4.92 12.35 32.10
C GLN A 291 -4.94 10.95 32.77
N HIS A 292 -4.35 9.95 32.12
CA HIS A 292 -3.46 9.00 32.81
C HIS A 292 -2.42 8.36 31.87
N ASN A 293 -1.15 8.29 32.33
CA ASN A 293 -0.03 7.66 31.62
C ASN A 293 0.02 6.14 31.82
N THR A 294 0.72 5.42 30.93
CA THR A 294 1.62 4.31 31.32
C THR A 294 2.69 4.07 30.24
N GLU A 295 3.97 4.13 30.63
CA GLU A 295 5.13 3.80 29.77
C GLU A 295 5.60 2.37 30.01
N LYS A 296 6.19 1.72 28.99
CA LYS A 296 7.21 0.66 29.15
C LYS A 296 8.26 0.77 28.03
N LYS A 297 9.54 0.60 28.40
CA LYS A 297 10.73 0.89 27.57
C LYS A 297 11.71 -0.28 27.63
N GLN A 298 12.27 -0.71 26.50
CA GLN A 298 13.37 -1.68 26.34
C GLN A 298 13.76 -1.73 24.84
N LYS A 299 15.02 -1.92 24.41
CA LYS A 299 16.35 -1.43 24.85
C LYS A 299 17.25 -1.56 23.61
N GLU A 300 18.00 -0.53 23.24
CA GLU A 300 18.84 -0.55 22.03
C GLU A 300 20.19 -1.25 22.22
N SER A 301 20.75 -1.74 21.11
CA SER A 301 22.18 -2.02 20.93
C SER A 301 22.67 -1.20 19.74
N SER A 302 23.64 -0.32 19.97
CA SER A 302 24.14 0.61 18.96
C SER A 302 24.96 -0.09 17.86
N ASN A 303 24.70 0.29 16.61
CA ASN A 303 25.66 0.14 15.52
C ASN A 303 25.34 1.12 14.38
N VAL A 304 26.12 2.20 14.29
CA VAL A 304 25.98 3.24 13.26
C VAL A 304 26.20 2.61 11.89
N SER A 305 25.19 2.67 11.04
CA SER A 305 25.28 2.20 9.64
C SER A 305 25.36 3.39 8.70
N PRO A 306 26.53 3.66 8.06
CA PRO A 306 26.58 4.56 6.92
C PRO A 306 25.77 3.92 5.79
N ILE A 307 24.85 4.69 5.18
CA ILE A 307 23.95 4.21 4.12
C ILE A 307 24.72 3.63 2.89
N LEU A 308 26.04 3.92 2.75
CA LEU A 308 26.96 3.17 1.90
C LEU A 308 28.28 2.79 2.61
N GLN A 309 28.26 1.81 3.50
CA GLN A 309 29.45 0.94 3.66
C GLN A 309 29.62 0.08 2.40
N GLN A 310 30.85 0.00 1.87
CA GLN A 310 31.20 -0.74 0.65
C GLN A 310 31.12 -2.27 0.84
N HIS A 311 29.91 -2.79 0.96
CA HIS A 311 29.61 -4.19 0.73
C HIS A 311 28.74 -4.31 -0.52
N ASN A 312 28.90 -5.39 -1.27
CA ASN A 312 28.09 -5.73 -2.46
C ASN A 312 26.63 -6.11 -2.11
N LYS A 313 26.14 -5.66 -0.95
CA LYS A 313 24.77 -5.87 -0.47
C LYS A 313 23.81 -5.12 -1.39
N THR A 314 22.70 -5.77 -1.67
CA THR A 314 21.60 -5.22 -2.47
C THR A 314 20.47 -4.91 -1.53
N THR A 315 20.01 -3.65 -1.53
CA THR A 315 18.88 -3.23 -0.69
C THR A 315 17.63 -3.17 -1.55
N VAL A 316 16.53 -3.75 -1.07
CA VAL A 316 15.22 -3.69 -1.73
C VAL A 316 14.21 -3.13 -0.74
N CYS A 317 13.58 -2.01 -1.10
CA CYS A 317 12.47 -1.42 -0.37
C CYS A 317 11.21 -1.52 -1.25
N VAL A 318 10.07 -1.82 -0.62
CA VAL A 318 8.76 -1.90 -1.29
C VAL A 318 7.75 -1.15 -0.44
N CYS A 319 6.90 -0.36 -1.09
CA CYS A 319 5.66 0.18 -0.56
C CYS A 319 4.49 -0.15 -1.49
#